data_AF-A0A7C1L1D3-F1
#
_entry.id   AF-A0A7C1L1D3-F1
#
_cell.length_a   1.000
_cell.length_b   1.000
_cell.length_c   1.000
_cell.angle_alpha   90.00
_cell.angle_beta   90.00
_cell.angle_gamma   90.00
#
_symmetry.space_group_name_H-M   'P 1'
#
loop_
_entity.id
_entity.type
_entity.pdbx_description
1 polymer ?
#
loop_
_entity_poly.entity_id
_entity_poly.type
_entity_poly.pdbx_seq_one_letter_code
_entity_poly.pdbx_strand_id
1 'polypeptide(L)'
;MYDALGLEFLIKLAVMPDAHKGYLLLIGGVALLDNVISPNYVGYDLGCGMCCIITNIPFMDIFKDMKNGRRIYDRLLEVIPVGMKWHDC
;
A
#
# COMPACT_ATOMS: atom_id res chain seq x y z
N MET A 1 18.56 -8.98 -6.06
CA MET A 1 17.98 -8.01 -7.04
C MET A 1 18.43 -8.36 -8.44
N TYR A 2 19.75 -8.46 -8.67
CA TYR A 2 20.31 -8.99 -9.93
C TYR A 2 19.84 -10.41 -10.24
N ASP A 3 19.54 -11.20 -9.20
CA ASP A 3 19.11 -12.60 -9.37
C ASP A 3 17.77 -12.72 -10.11
N ALA A 4 16.86 -11.75 -9.95
CA ALA A 4 15.57 -11.79 -10.64
C ALA A 4 15.73 -11.59 -12.15
N LEU A 5 16.67 -10.73 -12.58
CA LEU A 5 16.96 -10.48 -13.99
C LEU A 5 17.56 -11.69 -14.71
N GLY A 6 18.14 -12.64 -13.97
CA GLY A 6 18.73 -13.85 -14.51
C GLY A 6 17.75 -15.03 -14.63
N LEU A 7 16.48 -14.87 -14.26
CA LEU A 7 15.50 -15.94 -14.33
C LEU A 7 14.94 -16.07 -15.74
N GLU A 8 15.00 -17.28 -16.31
CA GLU A 8 14.59 -17.55 -17.70
C GLU A 8 13.11 -17.22 -17.96
N PHE A 9 12.26 -17.37 -16.94
CA PHE A 9 10.83 -17.07 -17.04
C PHE A 9 10.51 -15.57 -16.89
N LEU A 10 11.48 -14.70 -16.62
CA LEU A 10 11.26 -13.25 -16.58
C LEU A 10 11.42 -12.68 -17.99
N ILE A 11 10.30 -12.30 -18.62
CA ILE A 11 10.29 -11.72 -19.96
C ILE A 11 10.69 -10.24 -19.92
N LYS A 12 10.14 -9.48 -18.96
CA LYS A 12 10.37 -8.04 -18.86
C LYS A 12 10.19 -7.54 -17.44
N LEU A 13 11.00 -6.55 -17.06
CA LEU A 13 10.90 -5.83 -15.80
C LEU A 13 10.76 -4.32 -16.06
N ALA A 14 9.79 -3.69 -15.41
CA ALA A 14 9.68 -2.24 -15.29
C ALA A 14 9.83 -1.83 -13.83
N VAL A 15 10.39 -0.64 -13.60
CA VAL A 15 10.72 -0.13 -12.26
C VAL A 15 10.08 1.24 -12.10
N MET A 16 9.34 1.42 -11.00
CA MET A 16 8.72 2.69 -10.65
C MET A 16 9.75 3.65 -10.00
N PRO A 17 9.54 4.98 -10.03
CA PRO A 17 10.48 5.96 -9.48
C PRO A 17 10.72 5.86 -7.96
N ASP A 18 9.80 5.24 -7.23
CA ASP A 18 9.82 5.01 -5.78
C ASP A 18 10.40 3.64 -5.39
N ALA A 19 10.98 2.94 -6.36
CA ALA A 19 11.49 1.60 -6.18
C ALA A 19 12.61 1.51 -5.15
N HIS A 20 12.55 0.46 -4.34
CA HIS A 20 13.57 0.16 -3.33
C HIS A 20 13.65 -1.34 -3.06
N LYS A 21 14.60 -1.73 -2.20
CA LYS A 21 14.90 -3.13 -1.90
C LYS A 21 13.65 -3.84 -1.36
N GLY A 22 13.18 -4.85 -2.09
CA GLY A 22 12.21 -5.84 -1.63
C GLY A 22 12.88 -7.20 -1.34
N TYR A 23 12.06 -8.23 -1.11
CA TYR A 23 12.55 -9.58 -0.79
C TYR A 23 13.13 -10.31 -2.02
N LEU A 24 12.30 -10.63 -3.01
CA LEU A 24 12.74 -11.27 -4.27
C LEU A 24 12.66 -10.29 -5.44
N LEU A 25 11.49 -9.68 -5.64
CA LEU A 25 11.34 -8.52 -6.51
C LEU A 25 11.50 -7.24 -5.68
N LEU A 26 11.90 -6.15 -6.32
CA LEU A 26 11.87 -4.82 -5.72
C LEU A 26 10.42 -4.38 -5.43
N ILE A 27 10.23 -3.60 -4.38
CA ILE A 27 8.97 -2.84 -4.21
C ILE A 27 8.95 -1.78 -5.31
N GLY A 28 7.80 -1.59 -5.96
CA GLY A 28 7.68 -0.74 -7.15
C GLY A 28 8.15 -1.42 -8.44
N GLY A 29 8.33 -2.75 -8.46
CA GLY A 29 8.62 -3.53 -9.66
C GLY A 29 7.36 -4.07 -10.34
N VAL A 30 7.34 -4.08 -11.67
CA VAL A 30 6.33 -4.79 -12.47
C VAL A 30 7.03 -5.81 -13.36
N ALA A 31 6.74 -7.09 -13.15
CA ALA A 31 7.38 -8.19 -13.85
C ALA A 31 6.37 -8.92 -14.76
N LEU A 32 6.74 -9.09 -16.03
CA LEU A 32 6.04 -9.98 -16.96
C LEU A 32 6.75 -11.34 -16.95
N LEU A 33 6.01 -12.40 -16.58
CA LEU A 33 6.53 -13.75 -16.46
C LEU A 33 5.93 -14.68 -17.52
N ASP A 34 6.70 -15.66 -17.99
CA ASP A 34 6.23 -16.70 -18.90
C ASP A 34 5.69 -17.91 -18.15
N ASN A 35 4.39 -18.19 -18.29
CA ASN A 35 3.72 -19.40 -17.79
C ASN A 35 3.99 -19.78 -16.30
N VAL A 36 4.30 -18.80 -15.45
CA VAL A 36 4.54 -18.98 -14.01
C VAL A 36 3.92 -17.86 -13.17
N ILE A 37 3.64 -18.18 -11.91
CA ILE A 37 3.20 -17.21 -10.90
C ILE A 37 4.20 -17.25 -9.74
N SER A 38 4.64 -16.07 -9.29
CA SER A 38 5.48 -15.92 -8.09
C SER A 38 4.73 -15.10 -7.03
N PRO A 39 4.18 -15.73 -5.97
CA PRO A 39 3.52 -15.00 -4.88
C PRO A 39 4.43 -13.95 -4.22
N ASN A 40 5.73 -14.25 -4.15
CA ASN A 40 6.75 -13.35 -3.62
C ASN A 40 6.96 -12.08 -4.46
N TYR A 41 6.52 -12.06 -5.73
CA TYR A 41 6.57 -10.86 -6.57
C TYR A 41 5.34 -9.97 -6.36
N VAL A 42 4.27 -10.50 -5.74
CA VAL A 42 3.09 -9.74 -5.35
C VAL A 42 3.35 -9.00 -4.04
N GLY A 43 3.92 -9.71 -3.05
CA GLY A 43 4.24 -9.15 -1.73
C GLY A 43 3.68 -10.01 -0.59
N TYR A 44 4.14 -9.73 0.63
CA TYR A 44 3.65 -10.43 1.83
C TYR A 44 2.25 -9.95 2.25
N ASP A 45 1.98 -8.65 2.10
CA ASP A 45 0.67 -8.04 2.36
C ASP A 45 -0.15 -8.02 1.06
N LEU A 46 -0.80 -9.15 0.77
CA LEU A 46 -1.58 -9.35 -0.44
C LEU A 46 -2.85 -8.47 -0.41
N GLY A 47 -3.00 -7.63 -1.43
CA GLY A 47 -4.12 -6.69 -1.51
C GLY A 47 -3.87 -5.37 -0.78
N CYS A 48 -2.65 -5.14 -0.28
CA CYS A 48 -2.21 -3.82 0.18
C CYS A 48 -2.47 -2.78 -0.93
N GLY A 49 -3.12 -1.68 -0.56
CA GLY A 49 -3.55 -0.67 -1.51
C GLY A 49 -4.29 0.47 -0.83
N MET A 50 -4.79 1.40 -1.64
CA MET A 50 -5.46 2.60 -1.17
C MET A 50 -6.92 2.62 -1.62
N CYS A 51 -7.81 2.98 -0.70
CA CYS A 51 -9.19 3.33 -0.99
C CYS A 51 -9.36 4.84 -0.89
N CYS A 52 -10.09 5.44 -1.84
CA CYS A 52 -10.42 6.86 -1.82
C CYS A 52 -11.93 7.04 -1.82
N ILE A 53 -12.46 7.82 -0.86
CA ILE A 53 -13.87 8.20 -0.78
C ILE A 53 -13.95 9.72 -1.00
N ILE A 54 -14.66 10.10 -2.05
CA ILE A 54 -14.94 11.51 -2.35
C ILE A 54 -16.16 11.94 -1.54
N THR A 55 -16.04 13.05 -0.82
CA THR A 55 -17.15 13.65 -0.05
C THR A 55 -17.51 15.01 -0.64
N ASN A 56 -18.76 15.42 -0.47
CA ASN A 56 -19.22 16.76 -0.88
C ASN A 56 -19.00 17.80 0.24
N ILE A 57 -18.01 17.61 1.10
CA ILE A 57 -17.73 18.51 2.24
C ILE A 57 -16.65 19.51 1.83
N PRO A 58 -16.93 20.82 1.83
CA PRO A 58 -15.93 21.85 1.57
C PRO A 58 -14.76 21.81 2.55
N PHE A 59 -13.55 22.10 2.07
CA PHE A 59 -12.34 22.17 2.89
C PHE A 59 -12.52 23.09 4.10
N MET A 60 -13.15 24.25 3.91
CA MET A 60 -13.38 25.22 4.97
C MET A 60 -14.30 24.68 6.07
N ASP A 61 -15.23 23.78 5.76
CA ASP A 61 -16.12 23.22 6.79
C ASP A 61 -15.38 22.24 7.70
N ILE A 62 -14.28 21.65 7.21
CA ILE A 62 -13.43 20.73 7.99
C ILE A 62 -12.33 21.48 8.73
N PHE A 63 -11.66 22.43 8.07
CA PHE A 63 -10.38 23.00 8.53
C PHE A 63 -10.42 24.50 8.85
N LYS A 64 -11.58 25.17 8.86
CA LYS A 64 -11.69 26.59 9.26
C LYS A 64 -11.30 26.82 10.73
N ASP A 65 -11.48 25.82 11.59
CA ASP A 65 -10.87 25.78 12.91
C ASP A 65 -10.10 24.47 13.10
N MET A 66 -9.02 24.50 13.89
CA MET A 66 -8.21 23.32 14.17
C MET A 66 -8.91 22.32 15.12
N LYS A 67 -10.00 22.74 15.80
CA LYS A 67 -10.74 21.90 16.75
C LYS A 67 -11.59 20.87 16.04
N ASN A 68 -12.20 21.22 14.91
CA ASN A 68 -13.05 20.33 14.12
C ASN A 68 -12.21 19.24 13.45
N GLY A 69 -11.06 19.61 12.87
CA GLY A 69 -10.08 18.64 12.37
C GLY A 69 -9.61 17.67 13.46
N ARG A 70 -9.31 18.18 14.67
CA ARG A 70 -8.95 17.34 15.82
C ARG A 70 -10.08 16.38 16.22
N ARG A 71 -11.31 16.86 16.30
CA ARG A 71 -12.50 16.05 16.62
C ARG A 71 -12.71 14.90 15.63
N ILE A 72 -12.52 15.16 14.33
CA ILE A 72 -12.60 14.12 13.29
C ILE A 72 -11.49 13.09 13.48
N TYR A 73 -10.26 13.54 13.68
CA TYR A 73 -9.12 12.66 13.94
C TYR A 73 -9.32 11.77 15.16
N ASP A 74 -9.77 12.33 16.29
CA ASP A 74 -10.05 11.58 17.52
C ASP A 74 -11.12 10.52 17.27
N ARG A 75 -12.19 10.90 16.57
CA ARG A 75 -13.25 9.95 16.24
C ARG A 75 -12.78 8.83 15.32
N LEU A 76 -11.89 9.11 14.37
CA LEU A 76 -11.31 8.08 13.48
C LEU A 76 -10.51 7.06 14.29
N LEU A 77 -9.68 7.50 15.24
CA LEU A 77 -8.92 6.58 16.10
C LEU A 77 -9.79 5.76 17.04
N GLU A 78 -10.94 6.29 17.47
CA GLU A 78 -11.90 5.54 18.28
C GLU A 78 -12.63 4.45 17.49
N VAL A 79 -12.99 4.72 16.23
CA VAL A 79 -13.84 3.83 15.43
C VAL A 79 -13.06 2.92 14.46
N ILE A 80 -11.81 3.26 14.15
CA ILE A 80 -10.93 2.47 13.29
C ILE A 80 -9.85 1.83 14.17
N PRO A 81 -10.00 0.54 14.51
CA PRO A 81 -8.97 -0.24 15.17
C PRO A 81 -7.62 -0.16 14.44
N VAL A 82 -6.58 0.27 15.14
CA VAL A 82 -5.20 0.29 14.64
C VAL A 82 -4.27 -0.49 15.57
N GLY A 83 -3.33 -1.22 14.99
CA GLY A 83 -2.36 -2.04 15.73
C GLY A 83 -2.92 -3.38 16.20
N MET A 84 -2.08 -4.15 16.90
CA MET A 84 -2.34 -5.57 17.20
C MET A 84 -3.32 -5.80 18.37
N LYS A 85 -3.68 -4.77 19.12
CA LYS A 85 -4.40 -4.89 20.41
C LYS A 85 -5.88 -5.30 20.29
N TRP A 86 -6.41 -5.37 19.08
CA TRP A 86 -7.84 -5.58 18.84
C TRP A 86 -8.21 -7.03 18.51
N HIS A 87 -7.23 -7.95 18.52
CA HIS A 87 -7.43 -9.36 18.18
C HIS A 87 -7.47 -10.30 19.39
N ASP A 88 -7.22 -9.78 20.61
CA ASP A 88 -7.17 -10.56 21.87
C ASP A 88 -8.48 -10.45 22.70
N CYS A 89 -9.61 -10.17 22.04
CA CYS A 89 -10.93 -10.06 22.67
C CYS A 89 -11.66 -11.42 22.74
#